data_AF-A0AAV9LD31-F1
#
_entry.id   AF-A0AAV9LD31-F1
#
_cell.length_a   1.000
_cell.length_b   1.000
_cell.length_c   1.000
_cell.angle_alpha   90.00
_cell.angle_beta   90.00
_cell.angle_gamma   90.00
#
_symmetry.space_group_name_H-M   'P 1'
#
loop_
_entity.id
_entity.type
_entity.pdbx_description
1 polymer ?
#
loop_
_entity_poly.entity_id
_entity_poly.type
_entity_poly.pdbx_seq_one_letter_code
_entity_poly.pdbx_strand_id
1 'polypeptide(L)'
;MAAEMALVKPITKFNTIDTTTARLSSRRLPFTVRMSAAATTPPTSKPSKKPQKQGIKESLLTPRFYTTDFDEMETLFNTEINKNLNEAEFEALLQEFKTDYNQTHFVRNKEFKEAADKIQGPLRQIFVEFLERSCTAEFSGFLLYKELGRRLKKTNPVVAEIFSLMSRDEARHAGFLNKGLSDFNLALDLGFLTKARKYTFFKPKFIFYATYLSEKIGYWRYITIYRHLKTNPEFICYPIFKYFENWCQDENRHGDFFSALMKAQPQFLNDWKAKLWSRFFCLSVYVTMYLNDCQRTDFYEGIGLNTKEFDMHVIIETNRTTARIFPAVLDVENPEFKRKLDRMVDINTKLIAVSESDEIPLVKNFKKIPLIAALASELLAAYLMKPIESGSVDFAEFEPQLTY
;
A
#
# COMPACT_ATOMS: atom_id res chain seq x y z
N MET A 1 0.97 -3.02 -1.58
CA MET A 1 -0.45 -3.37 -1.28
C MET A 1 -0.96 -4.57 -2.11
N ALA A 2 -0.11 -5.55 -2.41
CA ALA A 2 -0.37 -6.67 -3.33
C ALA A 2 -0.80 -7.99 -2.67
N ALA A 3 -0.81 -8.05 -1.34
CA ALA A 3 -0.31 -9.26 -0.68
C ALA A 3 -1.34 -10.05 0.14
N GLU A 4 -2.64 -9.72 0.11
CA GLU A 4 -3.64 -10.38 0.98
C GLU A 4 -4.62 -11.28 0.20
N MET A 5 -4.11 -12.20 -0.61
CA MET A 5 -4.90 -13.28 -1.23
C MET A 5 -4.53 -14.69 -0.73
N ALA A 6 -3.80 -14.81 0.39
CA ALA A 6 -3.49 -16.11 0.97
C ALA A 6 -4.09 -16.27 2.38
N LEU A 7 -4.86 -17.36 2.54
CA LEU A 7 -5.22 -18.06 3.77
C LEU A 7 -6.58 -17.72 4.42
N VAL A 8 -7.62 -18.40 3.92
CA VAL A 8 -8.74 -18.86 4.74
C VAL A 8 -8.18 -19.77 5.84
N LYS A 9 -8.30 -19.38 7.12
CA LYS A 9 -8.05 -20.31 8.24
C LYS A 9 -9.29 -21.19 8.46
N PRO A 10 -9.12 -22.52 8.62
CA PRO A 10 -10.24 -23.39 8.96
C PRO A 10 -10.73 -23.10 10.38
N ILE A 11 -12.06 -23.02 10.52
CA ILE A 11 -12.75 -22.95 11.81
C ILE A 11 -12.67 -24.34 12.44
N THR A 12 -11.80 -24.52 13.43
CA THR A 12 -11.94 -25.59 14.41
C THR A 12 -11.50 -25.08 15.79
N LYS A 13 -12.47 -24.95 16.70
CA LYS A 13 -12.48 -25.69 17.97
C LYS A 13 -13.77 -25.40 18.74
N PHE A 14 -14.34 -26.51 19.20
CA PHE A 14 -15.60 -26.66 19.92
C PHE A 14 -15.57 -25.99 21.29
N ASN A 15 -16.75 -25.53 21.71
CA ASN A 15 -17.07 -25.14 23.07
C ASN A 15 -16.93 -26.34 24.02
N THR A 16 -16.25 -26.14 25.14
CA THR A 16 -16.49 -26.89 26.38
C THR A 16 -17.03 -25.91 27.41
N ILE A 17 -18.28 -26.16 27.79
CA ILE A 17 -19.02 -25.49 28.86
C ILE A 17 -18.43 -25.98 30.17
N ASP A 18 -17.94 -25.07 31.02
CA ASP A 18 -17.65 -25.37 32.42
C ASP A 18 -18.65 -24.62 33.31
N THR A 19 -19.53 -25.41 33.91
CA THR A 19 -20.48 -25.02 34.95
C THR A 19 -19.74 -24.82 36.26
N THR A 20 -19.78 -23.61 36.83
CA THR A 20 -19.51 -23.41 38.26
C THR A 20 -20.62 -22.57 38.90
N THR A 21 -21.27 -23.21 39.85
CA THR A 21 -22.31 -22.71 40.75
C THR A 21 -21.65 -21.99 41.92
N ALA A 22 -22.05 -20.75 42.24
CA ALA A 22 -21.85 -20.20 43.58
C ALA A 22 -22.81 -19.02 43.90
N ARG A 23 -23.85 -19.38 44.65
CA ARG A 23 -24.46 -18.70 45.81
C ARG A 23 -24.65 -17.17 45.78
N LEU A 24 -25.94 -16.79 45.75
CA LEU A 24 -26.45 -15.52 46.26
C LEU A 24 -26.08 -15.31 47.74
N SER A 25 -25.64 -14.10 48.05
CA SER A 25 -25.61 -13.55 49.41
C SER A 25 -26.09 -12.10 49.35
N SER A 26 -27.17 -11.84 50.07
CA SER A 26 -27.85 -10.55 50.18
C SER A 26 -27.13 -9.64 51.17
N ARG A 27 -26.89 -8.38 50.79
CA ARG A 27 -26.64 -7.32 51.77
C ARG A 27 -27.25 -6.01 51.32
N ARG A 28 -28.29 -5.61 52.06
CA ARG A 28 -28.97 -4.31 52.02
C ARG A 28 -28.00 -3.24 52.52
N LEU A 29 -27.93 -2.09 51.84
CA LEU A 29 -27.33 -0.86 52.35
C LEU A 29 -28.42 0.22 52.49
N PRO A 30 -28.39 1.04 53.54
CA PRO A 30 -29.48 1.94 53.88
C PRO A 30 -29.44 3.23 53.05
N PHE A 31 -30.62 3.64 52.63
CA PHE A 31 -30.93 4.90 51.97
C PHE A 31 -30.88 6.03 53.00
N THR A 32 -30.04 7.05 52.80
CA THR A 32 -30.10 8.30 53.60
C THR A 32 -30.24 9.47 52.64
N VAL A 33 -31.42 10.11 52.67
CA VAL A 33 -31.72 11.36 51.98
C VAL A 33 -31.27 12.52 52.86
N ARG A 34 -30.45 13.43 52.32
CA ARG A 34 -30.16 14.72 52.96
C ARG A 34 -30.39 15.81 51.92
N MET A 35 -31.43 16.63 52.15
CA MET A 35 -31.68 17.87 51.41
C MET A 35 -30.95 19.03 52.11
N SER A 36 -30.29 19.88 51.33
CA SER A 36 -29.89 21.23 51.75
C SER A 36 -29.86 22.15 50.53
N ALA A 37 -30.36 23.36 50.73
CA ALA A 37 -30.73 24.32 49.71
C ALA A 37 -29.56 25.20 49.24
N ALA A 38 -29.61 25.50 47.93
CA ALA A 38 -29.13 26.67 47.18
C ALA A 38 -27.86 27.45 47.59
N ALA A 39 -26.88 27.47 46.67
CA ALA A 39 -26.29 28.70 46.16
C ALA A 39 -25.73 28.45 44.74
N THR A 40 -26.24 29.19 43.77
CA THR A 40 -25.90 29.13 42.34
C THR A 40 -24.55 29.79 42.08
N THR A 41 -23.58 29.02 41.59
CA THR A 41 -22.35 29.53 40.96
C THR A 41 -22.40 29.19 39.46
N PRO A 42 -22.03 30.13 38.57
CA PRO A 42 -22.12 29.91 37.13
C PRO A 42 -21.11 28.83 36.69
N PRO A 43 -21.50 27.83 35.87
CA PRO A 43 -20.56 26.83 35.43
C PRO A 43 -19.62 27.46 34.39
N THR A 44 -18.37 27.68 34.80
CA THR A 44 -17.23 27.80 33.89
C THR A 44 -17.27 26.64 32.90
N SER A 45 -17.43 26.97 31.63
CA SER A 45 -17.42 26.03 30.51
C SER A 45 -16.12 25.24 30.51
N LYS A 46 -16.19 23.96 30.90
CA LYS A 46 -15.12 23.00 30.65
C LYS A 46 -14.92 22.92 29.13
N PRO A 47 -13.67 22.95 28.62
CA PRO A 47 -13.43 22.75 27.20
C PRO A 47 -14.02 21.39 26.80
N SER A 48 -14.79 21.43 25.71
CA SER A 48 -15.43 20.32 25.04
C SER A 48 -14.51 19.09 24.97
N LYS A 49 -15.08 17.92 25.28
CA LYS A 49 -14.47 16.60 25.08
C LYS A 49 -13.65 16.59 23.78
N LYS A 50 -12.38 16.20 23.89
CA LYS A 50 -11.53 15.88 22.72
C LYS A 50 -12.37 15.06 21.73
N PRO A 51 -12.34 15.36 20.43
CA PRO A 51 -13.01 14.53 19.44
C PRO A 51 -12.46 13.11 19.62
N GLN A 52 -13.36 12.19 19.94
CA GLN A 52 -13.04 10.78 20.01
C GLN A 52 -12.61 10.40 18.59
N LYS A 53 -11.29 10.27 18.37
CA LYS A 53 -10.73 9.79 17.11
C LYS A 53 -11.41 8.46 16.81
N GLN A 54 -12.36 8.46 15.87
CA GLN A 54 -12.82 7.22 15.26
C GLN A 54 -11.57 6.58 14.65
N GLY A 55 -11.15 5.45 15.22
CA GLY A 55 -10.07 4.67 14.64
C GLY A 55 -10.45 4.31 13.20
N ILE A 56 -9.46 4.32 12.30
CA ILE A 56 -9.63 3.88 10.92
C ILE A 56 -10.26 2.48 10.95
N LYS A 57 -11.46 2.33 10.37
CA LYS A 57 -12.09 1.03 10.18
C LYS A 57 -11.16 0.19 9.31
N GLU A 58 -10.58 -0.86 9.88
CA GLU A 58 -9.70 -1.76 9.13
C GLU A 58 -10.50 -2.49 8.05
N SER A 59 -10.04 -2.37 6.81
CA SER A 59 -10.52 -3.10 5.64
C SER A 59 -9.35 -3.81 4.94
N LEU A 60 -9.66 -4.71 4.00
CA LEU A 60 -8.66 -5.32 3.11
C LEU A 60 -7.78 -4.28 2.39
N LEU A 61 -8.30 -3.06 2.20
CA LEU A 61 -7.67 -1.98 1.44
C LEU A 61 -6.95 -0.95 2.32
N THR A 62 -6.86 -1.19 3.63
CA THR A 62 -6.17 -0.29 4.56
C THR A 62 -4.66 -0.61 4.60
N PRO A 63 -3.76 0.40 4.54
CA PRO A 63 -2.33 0.18 4.65
C PRO A 63 -1.95 -0.57 5.94
N ARG A 64 -1.06 -1.57 5.83
CA ARG A 64 -0.59 -2.40 6.95
C ARG A 64 0.92 -2.24 7.15
N PHE A 65 1.39 -2.60 8.34
CA PHE A 65 2.82 -2.72 8.62
C PHE A 65 3.28 -4.13 8.31
N TYR A 66 4.46 -4.25 7.69
CA TYR A 66 4.97 -5.53 7.20
C TYR A 66 6.26 -5.94 7.90
N THR A 67 6.47 -7.25 8.01
CA THR A 67 7.70 -7.87 8.49
C THR A 67 7.98 -9.13 7.67
N THR A 68 9.20 -9.66 7.78
CA THR A 68 9.64 -10.80 6.99
C THR A 68 10.48 -11.80 7.77
N ASP A 69 10.84 -12.87 7.08
CA ASP A 69 11.82 -13.84 7.53
C ASP A 69 13.23 -13.27 7.29
N PHE A 70 13.75 -12.58 8.30
CA PHE A 70 15.06 -11.92 8.20
C PHE A 70 16.21 -12.93 8.06
N ASP A 71 16.08 -14.12 8.64
CA ASP A 71 17.10 -15.16 8.55
C ASP A 71 17.15 -15.74 7.12
N GLU A 72 15.99 -15.90 6.48
CA GLU A 72 15.89 -16.25 5.06
C GLU A 72 16.46 -15.13 4.17
N MET A 73 16.18 -13.85 4.45
CA MET A 73 16.80 -12.72 3.74
C MET A 73 18.33 -12.72 3.89
N GLU A 74 18.85 -12.93 5.10
CA GLU A 74 20.29 -13.04 5.35
C GLU A 74 20.91 -14.17 4.55
N THR A 75 20.24 -15.32 4.48
CA THR A 75 20.71 -16.48 3.69
C THR A 75 20.73 -16.20 2.19
N LEU A 76 19.68 -15.57 1.65
CA LEU A 76 19.55 -15.29 0.22
C LEU A 76 20.66 -14.37 -0.31
N PHE A 77 21.06 -13.37 0.49
CA PHE A 77 22.06 -12.37 0.10
C PHE A 77 23.45 -12.60 0.70
N ASN A 78 23.65 -13.65 1.48
CA ASN A 78 24.96 -13.96 2.03
C ASN A 78 25.96 -14.26 0.89
N THR A 79 27.01 -13.45 0.78
CA THR A 79 28.02 -13.54 -0.28
C THR A 79 28.88 -14.81 -0.23
N GLU A 80 28.97 -15.45 0.93
CA GLU A 80 29.71 -16.72 1.11
C GLU A 80 28.87 -17.92 0.69
N ILE A 81 27.55 -17.87 0.91
CA ILE A 81 26.60 -18.94 0.59
C ILE A 81 26.18 -18.84 -0.88
N ASN A 82 25.87 -17.64 -1.36
CA ASN A 82 25.36 -17.40 -2.70
C ASN A 82 26.42 -16.71 -3.57
N LYS A 83 27.16 -17.51 -4.32
CA LYS A 83 28.23 -17.02 -5.22
C LYS A 83 27.73 -16.45 -6.55
N ASN A 84 26.42 -16.56 -6.82
CA ASN A 84 25.82 -16.10 -8.07
C ASN A 84 25.26 -14.67 -7.96
N LEU A 85 25.47 -14.00 -6.81
CA LEU A 85 25.08 -12.60 -6.66
C LEU A 85 25.88 -11.74 -7.63
N ASN A 86 25.18 -10.98 -8.48
CA ASN A 86 25.80 -10.00 -9.37
C ASN A 86 26.18 -8.75 -8.56
N GLU A 87 27.25 -8.85 -7.76
CA GLU A 87 27.70 -7.75 -6.90
C GLU A 87 28.02 -6.48 -7.70
N ALA A 88 28.47 -6.59 -8.96
CA ALA A 88 28.71 -5.43 -9.82
C ALA A 88 27.42 -4.63 -10.12
N GLU A 89 26.28 -5.29 -10.34
CA GLU A 89 24.98 -4.62 -10.51
C GLU A 89 24.55 -3.95 -9.20
N PHE A 90 24.77 -4.59 -8.04
CA PHE A 90 24.49 -3.96 -6.74
C PHE A 90 25.40 -2.78 -6.42
N GLU A 91 26.69 -2.85 -6.74
CA GLU A 91 27.63 -1.75 -6.55
C GLU A 91 27.24 -0.55 -7.42
N ALA A 92 26.84 -0.78 -8.68
CA ALA A 92 26.36 0.28 -9.57
C ALA A 92 25.09 0.94 -9.01
N LEU A 93 24.11 0.14 -8.57
CA LEU A 93 22.91 0.65 -7.91
C LEU A 93 23.25 1.43 -6.64
N LEU A 94 24.20 0.95 -5.83
CA LEU A 94 24.63 1.65 -4.63
C LEU A 94 25.18 3.05 -4.94
N GLN A 95 25.93 3.23 -6.03
CA GLN A 95 26.37 4.57 -6.45
C GLN A 95 25.21 5.48 -6.84
N GLU A 96 24.22 4.94 -7.54
CA GLU A 96 23.00 5.67 -7.90
C GLU A 96 22.25 6.15 -6.64
N PHE A 97 22.09 5.28 -5.62
CA PHE A 97 21.46 5.65 -4.34
C PHE A 97 22.28 6.67 -3.52
N LYS A 98 23.62 6.57 -3.56
CA LYS A 98 24.54 7.49 -2.87
C LYS A 98 24.50 8.89 -3.46
N THR A 99 24.23 9.02 -4.75
CA THR A 99 24.18 10.31 -5.44
C THR A 99 23.03 11.20 -4.93
N ASP A 100 21.93 10.60 -4.46
CA ASP A 100 20.81 11.30 -3.81
C ASP A 100 20.36 12.58 -4.54
N TYR A 101 19.96 12.43 -5.81
CA TYR A 101 19.49 13.55 -6.64
C TYR A 101 18.37 14.38 -6.01
N ASN A 102 17.64 13.81 -5.04
CA ASN A 102 16.50 14.42 -4.38
C ASN A 102 16.80 15.04 -3.01
N GLN A 103 18.07 15.14 -2.61
CA GLN A 103 18.49 15.64 -1.29
C GLN A 103 17.87 17.01 -0.94
N THR A 104 17.78 17.92 -1.91
CA THR A 104 17.27 19.30 -1.73
C THR A 104 15.87 19.50 -2.31
N HIS A 105 15.24 18.46 -2.85
CA HIS A 105 13.96 18.57 -3.55
C HIS A 105 12.79 18.82 -2.59
N PHE A 106 12.77 18.18 -1.42
CA PHE A 106 11.62 18.16 -0.51
C PHE A 106 11.54 19.37 0.43
N VAL A 107 11.66 20.57 -0.14
CA VAL A 107 11.59 21.85 0.58
C VAL A 107 10.21 22.47 0.38
N ARG A 108 9.56 22.83 1.49
CA ARG A 108 8.22 23.43 1.50
C ARG A 108 8.30 24.95 1.39
N ASN A 109 7.28 25.55 0.81
CA ASN A 109 7.12 27.00 0.71
C ASN A 109 5.76 27.44 1.29
N LYS A 110 5.45 28.74 1.22
CA LYS A 110 4.20 29.32 1.77
C LYS A 110 2.93 28.85 1.04
N GLU A 111 3.04 28.42 -0.23
CA GLU A 111 1.91 27.97 -1.05
C GLU A 111 1.18 26.78 -0.42
N PHE A 112 1.89 25.93 0.33
CA PHE A 112 1.33 24.75 0.96
C PHE A 112 0.20 25.09 1.94
N LYS A 113 0.47 26.03 2.85
CA LYS A 113 -0.51 26.43 3.87
C LYS A 113 -1.69 27.18 3.23
N GLU A 114 -1.40 28.09 2.31
CA GLU A 114 -2.42 28.85 1.58
C GLU A 114 -3.35 27.93 0.77
N ALA A 115 -2.81 26.88 0.14
CA ALA A 115 -3.61 25.89 -0.57
C ALA A 115 -4.47 25.05 0.40
N ALA A 116 -3.90 24.55 1.50
CA ALA A 116 -4.65 23.78 2.50
C ALA A 116 -5.83 24.54 3.10
N ASP A 117 -5.70 25.86 3.29
CA ASP A 117 -6.76 26.72 3.81
C ASP A 117 -7.90 26.93 2.80
N LYS A 118 -7.64 26.75 1.50
CA LYS A 118 -8.65 26.80 0.42
C LYS A 118 -9.41 25.49 0.25
N ILE A 119 -8.85 24.36 0.68
CA ILE A 119 -9.51 23.05 0.57
C ILE A 119 -10.51 22.88 1.72
N GLN A 120 -11.80 22.84 1.35
CA GLN A 120 -12.94 22.79 2.27
C GLN A 120 -13.90 21.64 1.92
N GLY A 121 -14.83 21.34 2.85
CA GLY A 121 -15.92 20.39 2.61
C GLY A 121 -15.45 18.94 2.34
N PRO A 122 -16.18 18.17 1.53
CA PRO A 122 -15.86 16.77 1.21
C PRO A 122 -14.44 16.57 0.64
N LEU A 123 -13.98 17.51 -0.21
CA LEU A 123 -12.64 17.45 -0.80
C LEU A 123 -11.54 17.49 0.27
N ARG A 124 -11.73 18.27 1.35
CA ARG A 124 -10.79 18.31 2.47
C ARG A 124 -10.65 16.95 3.14
N GLN A 125 -11.76 16.26 3.37
CA GLN A 125 -11.75 14.94 4.00
C GLN A 125 -11.04 13.92 3.12
N ILE A 126 -11.37 13.88 1.83
CA ILE A 126 -10.75 12.99 0.84
C ILE A 126 -9.23 13.23 0.76
N PHE A 127 -8.82 14.50 0.69
CA PHE A 127 -7.41 14.85 0.58
C PHE A 127 -6.62 14.53 1.85
N VAL A 128 -7.21 14.76 3.03
CA VAL A 128 -6.61 14.35 4.31
C VAL A 128 -6.47 12.83 4.39
N GLU A 129 -7.49 12.06 3.98
CA GLU A 129 -7.41 10.60 3.92
C GLU A 129 -6.30 10.13 2.98
N PHE A 130 -6.16 10.76 1.81
CA PHE A 130 -5.07 10.51 0.88
C PHE A 130 -3.70 10.70 1.56
N LEU A 131 -3.46 11.85 2.20
CA LEU A 131 -2.20 12.13 2.90
C LEU A 131 -1.92 11.14 4.03
N GLU A 132 -2.93 10.81 4.84
CA GLU A 132 -2.78 9.87 5.96
C GLU A 132 -2.42 8.46 5.48
N ARG A 133 -3.11 7.97 4.44
CA ARG A 133 -2.87 6.64 3.89
C ARG A 133 -1.52 6.55 3.20
N SER A 134 -1.16 7.53 2.37
CA SER A 134 0.15 7.59 1.73
C SER A 134 1.25 7.65 2.79
N CYS A 135 1.15 8.53 3.79
CA CYS A 135 2.15 8.64 4.85
C CYS A 135 2.33 7.32 5.61
N THR A 136 1.24 6.62 5.89
CA THR A 136 1.28 5.31 6.56
C THR A 136 1.93 4.23 5.69
N ALA A 137 1.74 4.29 4.37
CA ALA A 137 2.35 3.35 3.43
C ALA A 137 3.88 3.54 3.34
N GLU A 138 4.36 4.77 3.10
CA GLU A 138 5.81 5.06 3.02
C GLU A 138 6.51 4.75 4.35
N PHE A 139 5.85 5.09 5.46
CA PHE A 139 6.40 4.78 6.79
C PHE A 139 6.47 3.27 7.07
N SER A 140 5.58 2.47 6.48
CA SER A 140 5.63 1.01 6.55
C SER A 140 6.85 0.47 5.81
N GLY A 141 7.11 0.95 4.59
CA GLY A 141 8.29 0.61 3.79
C GLY A 141 9.59 0.96 4.53
N PHE A 142 9.68 2.19 5.05
CA PHE A 142 10.79 2.65 5.88
C PHE A 142 11.17 1.67 6.99
N LEU A 143 10.20 1.20 7.79
CA LEU A 143 10.47 0.31 8.92
C LEU A 143 11.06 -1.03 8.46
N LEU A 144 10.52 -1.60 7.38
CA LEU A 144 11.01 -2.86 6.81
C LEU A 144 12.44 -2.70 6.28
N TYR A 145 12.69 -1.68 5.46
CA TYR A 145 13.99 -1.45 4.82
C TYR A 145 15.07 -1.10 5.83
N LYS A 146 14.73 -0.31 6.86
CA LYS A 146 15.65 0.00 7.95
C LYS A 146 16.12 -1.25 8.70
N GLU A 147 15.20 -2.19 8.97
CA GLU A 147 15.56 -3.43 9.64
C GLU A 147 16.39 -4.35 8.72
N LEU A 148 16.06 -4.43 7.42
CA LEU A 148 16.86 -5.17 6.44
C LEU A 148 18.29 -4.62 6.32
N GLY A 149 18.46 -3.31 6.21
CA GLY A 149 19.77 -2.67 6.17
C GLY A 149 20.59 -2.94 7.43
N ARG A 150 19.95 -3.04 8.59
CA ARG A 150 20.63 -3.40 9.84
C ARG A 150 21.08 -4.87 9.86
N ARG A 151 20.21 -5.78 9.42
CA ARG A 151 20.42 -7.23 9.47
C ARG A 151 21.50 -7.69 8.49
N LEU A 152 21.44 -7.21 7.25
CA LEU A 152 22.33 -7.65 6.17
C LEU A 152 23.75 -7.10 6.27
N LYS A 153 24.03 -6.16 7.19
CA LYS A 153 25.32 -5.45 7.27
C LYS A 153 26.54 -6.37 7.37
N LYS A 154 26.39 -7.56 7.96
CA LYS A 154 27.48 -8.53 8.11
C LYS A 154 27.56 -9.52 6.94
N THR A 155 26.44 -9.84 6.31
CA THR A 155 26.34 -10.89 5.28
C THR A 155 26.46 -10.34 3.87
N ASN A 156 26.00 -9.11 3.64
CA ASN A 156 26.17 -8.36 2.40
C ASN A 156 26.14 -6.85 2.68
N PRO A 157 27.31 -6.22 2.93
CA PRO A 157 27.40 -4.80 3.24
C PRO A 157 26.85 -3.88 2.14
N VAL A 158 26.96 -4.26 0.86
CA VAL A 158 26.49 -3.46 -0.28
C VAL A 158 24.96 -3.41 -0.28
N VAL A 159 24.30 -4.57 -0.29
CA VAL A 159 22.82 -4.67 -0.24
C VAL A 159 22.27 -4.01 1.03
N ALA A 160 22.96 -4.19 2.17
CA ALA A 160 22.59 -3.53 3.43
C ALA A 160 22.63 -2.00 3.36
N GLU A 161 23.64 -1.44 2.68
CA GLU A 161 23.76 0.00 2.48
C GLU A 161 22.66 0.52 1.54
N ILE A 162 22.34 -0.20 0.46
CA ILE A 162 21.21 0.16 -0.42
C ILE A 162 19.90 0.19 0.36
N PHE A 163 19.57 -0.84 1.14
CA PHE A 163 18.36 -0.82 1.99
C PHE A 163 18.35 0.34 2.99
N SER A 164 19.51 0.71 3.52
CA SER A 164 19.63 1.86 4.43
C SER A 164 19.34 3.17 3.71
N LEU A 165 19.83 3.35 2.48
CA LEU A 165 19.57 4.53 1.65
C LEU A 165 18.11 4.57 1.14
N MET A 166 17.55 3.43 0.77
CA MET A 166 16.12 3.32 0.45
C MET A 166 15.25 3.69 1.66
N SER A 167 15.63 3.26 2.88
CA SER A 167 14.94 3.70 4.11
C SER A 167 15.04 5.21 4.36
N ARG A 168 16.14 5.86 3.94
CA ARG A 168 16.26 7.33 4.00
C ARG A 168 15.22 7.99 3.10
N ASP A 169 15.04 7.49 1.88
CA ASP A 169 14.10 8.03 0.91
C ASP A 169 12.66 7.87 1.42
N GLU A 170 12.28 6.69 1.89
CA GLU A 170 10.96 6.42 2.48
C GLU A 170 10.66 7.27 3.72
N ALA A 171 11.67 7.48 4.58
CA ALA A 171 11.53 8.37 5.73
C ALA A 171 11.30 9.83 5.31
N ARG A 172 11.95 10.26 4.22
CA ARG A 172 11.80 11.60 3.63
C ARG A 172 10.39 11.77 3.07
N HIS A 173 9.91 10.78 2.32
CA HIS A 173 8.57 10.70 1.76
C HIS A 173 7.48 10.75 2.83
N ALA A 174 7.53 9.83 3.81
CA ALA A 174 6.62 9.79 4.94
C ALA A 174 6.63 11.12 5.73
N GLY A 175 7.83 11.66 5.98
CA GLY A 175 8.01 12.94 6.68
C GLY A 175 7.42 14.13 5.91
N PHE A 176 7.56 14.16 4.58
CA PHE A 176 7.00 15.20 3.75
C PHE A 176 5.47 15.18 3.74
N LEU A 177 4.86 13.98 3.65
CA LEU A 177 3.41 13.78 3.75
C LEU A 177 2.88 14.17 5.14
N ASN A 178 3.57 13.78 6.21
CA ASN A 178 3.15 14.12 7.58
C ASN A 178 3.21 15.63 7.84
N LYS A 179 4.22 16.32 7.28
CA LYS A 179 4.25 17.80 7.27
C LYS A 179 3.05 18.36 6.48
N GLY A 180 2.61 17.68 5.41
CA GLY A 180 1.42 18.06 4.66
C GLY A 180 0.15 18.03 5.52
N LEU A 181 -0.03 16.96 6.30
CA LEU A 181 -1.13 16.87 7.27
C LEU A 181 -1.13 18.04 8.27
N SER A 182 0.05 18.56 8.63
CA SER A 182 0.17 19.68 9.58
C SER A 182 -0.47 20.96 9.06
N ASP A 183 -0.53 21.18 7.74
CA ASP A 183 -1.26 22.34 7.18
C ASP A 183 -2.77 22.26 7.45
N PHE A 184 -3.29 21.04 7.58
CA PHE A 184 -4.68 20.75 7.92
C PHE A 184 -4.92 20.68 9.43
N ASN A 185 -3.92 21.04 10.25
CA ASN A 185 -3.89 20.91 11.71
C ASN A 185 -3.99 19.46 12.20
N LEU A 186 -3.42 18.53 11.43
CA LEU A 186 -3.35 17.10 11.75
C LEU A 186 -1.89 16.64 11.77
N ALA A 187 -1.59 15.61 12.55
CA ALA A 187 -0.28 14.99 12.52
C ALA A 187 -0.42 13.51 12.90
N LEU A 188 0.34 12.66 12.21
CA LEU A 188 0.52 11.28 12.59
C LEU A 188 1.70 11.17 13.55
N ASP A 189 1.45 10.52 14.68
CA ASP A 189 2.50 10.10 15.59
C ASP A 189 3.10 8.79 15.08
N LEU A 190 4.10 8.93 14.21
CA LEU A 190 4.78 7.80 13.57
C LEU A 190 5.42 6.86 14.60
N GLY A 191 5.95 7.39 15.70
CA GLY A 191 6.54 6.60 16.78
C GLY A 191 5.51 5.77 17.55
N PHE A 192 4.32 6.33 17.77
CA PHE A 192 3.19 5.57 18.30
C PHE A 192 2.73 4.48 17.32
N LEU A 193 2.62 4.80 16.02
CA LEU A 193 2.19 3.82 15.00
C LEU A 193 3.10 2.58 14.99
N THR A 194 4.42 2.74 15.13
CA THR A 194 5.38 1.63 15.21
C THR A 194 5.06 0.65 16.34
N LYS A 195 4.55 1.14 17.47
CA LYS A 195 4.25 0.33 18.67
C LYS A 195 2.82 -0.22 18.67
N ALA A 196 1.88 0.54 18.13
CA ALA A 196 0.46 0.24 18.21
C ALA A 196 -0.05 -0.68 17.09
N ARG A 197 0.58 -0.65 15.91
CA ARG A 197 0.12 -1.43 14.75
C ARG A 197 0.60 -2.87 14.80
N LYS A 198 -0.24 -3.78 14.33
CA LYS A 198 0.11 -5.19 14.11
C LYS A 198 0.94 -5.32 12.84
N TYR A 199 2.03 -6.07 12.94
CA TYR A 199 2.86 -6.42 11.78
C TYR A 199 2.29 -7.65 11.09
N THR A 200 2.24 -7.58 9.76
CA THR A 200 1.80 -8.65 8.86
C THR A 200 3.03 -9.31 8.28
N PHE A 201 3.17 -10.61 8.49
CA PHE A 201 4.33 -11.37 8.02
C PHE A 201 4.19 -11.73 6.53
N PHE A 202 5.26 -11.50 5.76
CA PHE A 202 5.42 -12.01 4.41
C PHE A 202 6.74 -12.74 4.25
N LYS A 203 6.70 -13.88 3.54
CA LYS A 203 7.91 -14.57 3.11
C LYS A 203 8.73 -13.70 2.14
N PRO A 204 10.07 -13.73 2.19
CA PRO A 204 10.95 -12.94 1.32
C PRO A 204 10.57 -12.97 -0.16
N LYS A 205 10.30 -14.16 -0.70
CA LYS A 205 9.82 -14.34 -2.08
C LYS A 205 8.65 -13.41 -2.42
N PHE A 206 7.66 -13.31 -1.53
CA PHE A 206 6.46 -12.50 -1.75
C PHE A 206 6.73 -11.01 -1.58
N ILE A 207 7.68 -10.63 -0.73
CA ILE A 207 8.12 -9.24 -0.61
C ILE A 207 8.75 -8.77 -1.92
N PHE A 208 9.59 -9.59 -2.57
CA PHE A 208 10.20 -9.19 -3.83
C PHE A 208 9.18 -8.87 -4.92
N TYR A 209 8.22 -9.76 -5.18
CA TYR A 209 7.17 -9.48 -6.17
C TYR A 209 6.28 -8.30 -5.74
N ALA A 210 5.81 -8.31 -4.49
CA ALA A 210 4.85 -7.33 -4.01
C ALA A 210 5.44 -5.92 -3.95
N THR A 211 6.68 -5.79 -3.48
CA THR A 211 7.37 -4.51 -3.40
C THR A 211 7.76 -4.04 -4.79
N TYR A 212 8.40 -4.87 -5.63
CA TYR A 212 8.71 -4.49 -7.02
C TYR A 212 7.49 -3.92 -7.77
N LEU A 213 6.34 -4.60 -7.67
CA LEU A 213 5.10 -4.11 -8.26
C LEU A 213 4.58 -2.83 -7.59
N SER A 214 4.72 -2.69 -6.27
CA SER A 214 4.34 -1.48 -5.52
C SER A 214 5.14 -0.27 -5.99
N GLU A 215 6.46 -0.42 -6.16
CA GLU A 215 7.34 0.63 -6.68
C GLU A 215 6.96 1.02 -8.10
N LYS A 216 6.80 0.03 -9.01
CA LYS A 216 6.48 0.31 -10.41
C LYS A 216 5.08 0.90 -10.60
N ILE A 217 4.08 0.45 -9.83
CA ILE A 217 2.74 1.04 -9.91
C ILE A 217 2.71 2.43 -9.26
N GLY A 218 3.46 2.66 -8.17
CA GLY A 218 3.63 3.97 -7.55
C GLY A 218 4.21 4.99 -8.53
N TYR A 219 5.30 4.62 -9.21
CA TYR A 219 5.90 5.41 -10.29
C TYR A 219 4.87 5.85 -11.33
N TRP A 220 4.15 4.89 -11.94
CA TRP A 220 3.21 5.18 -13.03
C TRP A 220 2.03 6.04 -12.57
N ARG A 221 1.56 5.88 -11.33
CA ARG A 221 0.51 6.73 -10.76
C ARG A 221 0.99 8.16 -10.60
N TYR A 222 2.15 8.35 -9.95
CA TYR A 222 2.67 9.67 -9.65
C TYR A 222 3.04 10.45 -10.92
N ILE A 223 3.71 9.81 -11.89
CA ILE A 223 4.08 10.47 -13.13
C ILE A 223 2.87 10.81 -13.99
N THR A 224 1.83 9.96 -14.01
CA THR A 224 0.60 10.22 -14.75
C THR A 224 -0.16 11.40 -14.16
N ILE A 225 -0.34 11.44 -12.83
CA ILE A 225 -0.96 12.57 -12.12
C ILE A 225 -0.16 13.86 -12.37
N TYR A 226 1.17 13.81 -12.25
CA TYR A 226 2.03 14.97 -12.49
C TYR A 226 1.88 15.52 -13.92
N ARG A 227 1.97 14.67 -14.94
CA ARG A 227 1.87 15.08 -16.35
C ARG A 227 0.50 15.68 -16.68
N HIS A 228 -0.56 15.07 -16.16
CA HIS A 228 -1.92 15.61 -16.26
C HIS A 228 -2.03 17.01 -15.65
N LEU A 229 -1.61 17.16 -14.40
CA LEU A 229 -1.70 18.42 -13.67
C LEU A 229 -0.76 19.51 -14.19
N LYS A 230 0.37 19.13 -14.79
CA LYS A 230 1.26 20.07 -15.50
C LYS A 230 0.58 20.67 -16.73
N THR A 231 -0.27 19.90 -17.41
CA THR A 231 -1.01 20.36 -18.59
C THR A 231 -2.29 21.10 -18.20
N ASN A 232 -2.88 20.74 -17.05
CA ASN A 232 -4.13 21.31 -16.53
C ASN A 232 -3.91 21.89 -15.11
N PRO A 233 -3.18 23.02 -14.98
CA PRO A 233 -2.77 23.58 -13.69
C PRO A 233 -3.94 24.03 -12.80
N GLU A 234 -5.12 24.26 -13.37
CA GLU A 234 -6.35 24.62 -12.66
C GLU A 234 -6.84 23.53 -11.71
N PHE A 235 -6.47 22.27 -11.96
CA PHE A 235 -6.82 21.13 -11.10
C PHE A 235 -5.83 20.88 -9.97
N ILE A 236 -4.76 21.68 -9.85
CA ILE A 236 -3.79 21.56 -8.75
C ILE A 236 -4.40 22.13 -7.48
N CYS A 237 -5.02 21.26 -6.67
CA CYS A 237 -5.62 21.67 -5.39
C CYS A 237 -4.59 21.87 -4.27
N TYR A 238 -3.41 21.26 -4.36
CA TYR A 238 -2.36 21.33 -3.34
C TYR A 238 -0.94 21.18 -3.94
N PRO A 239 0.09 21.90 -3.45
CA PRO A 239 1.41 21.90 -4.10
C PRO A 239 2.15 20.56 -4.13
N ILE A 240 1.76 19.55 -3.34
CA ILE A 240 2.44 18.25 -3.28
C ILE A 240 2.61 17.60 -4.66
N PHE A 241 1.63 17.78 -5.56
CA PHE A 241 1.66 17.18 -6.88
C PHE A 241 2.80 17.70 -7.75
N LYS A 242 3.30 18.92 -7.50
CA LYS A 242 4.48 19.48 -8.19
C LYS A 242 5.76 18.72 -7.87
N TYR A 243 5.78 17.94 -6.79
CA TYR A 243 6.96 17.20 -6.32
C TYR A 243 7.02 15.76 -6.86
N PHE A 244 5.94 15.30 -7.51
CA PHE A 244 5.79 13.90 -7.94
C PHE A 244 6.77 13.47 -9.03
N GLU A 245 7.24 14.38 -9.90
CA GLU A 245 8.21 14.05 -10.96
C GLU A 245 9.53 13.50 -10.42
N ASN A 246 10.08 14.15 -9.40
CA ASN A 246 11.32 13.71 -8.76
C ASN A 246 11.07 12.58 -7.76
N TRP A 247 9.94 12.63 -7.04
CA TRP A 247 9.54 11.55 -6.14
C TRP A 247 9.46 10.22 -6.90
N CYS A 248 8.77 10.18 -8.05
CA CYS A 248 8.65 8.93 -8.80
C CYS A 248 10.01 8.40 -9.27
N GLN A 249 11.04 9.24 -9.46
CA GLN A 249 12.39 8.72 -9.74
C GLN A 249 12.99 7.93 -8.58
N ASP A 250 12.66 8.26 -7.31
CA ASP A 250 13.03 7.43 -6.16
C ASP A 250 12.36 6.06 -6.29
N GLU A 251 11.04 6.02 -6.50
CA GLU A 251 10.28 4.76 -6.72
C GLU A 251 10.86 3.94 -7.89
N ASN A 252 11.28 4.60 -8.98
CA ASN A 252 11.86 3.89 -10.11
C ASN A 252 13.19 3.21 -9.72
N ARG A 253 14.09 3.92 -9.01
CA ARG A 253 15.36 3.39 -8.49
C ARG A 253 15.13 2.26 -7.49
N HIS A 254 14.13 2.40 -6.62
CA HIS A 254 13.73 1.35 -5.67
C HIS A 254 13.27 0.10 -6.44
N GLY A 255 12.43 0.27 -7.46
CA GLY A 255 12.02 -0.81 -8.34
C GLY A 255 13.17 -1.47 -9.11
N ASP A 256 14.19 -0.71 -9.52
CA ASP A 256 15.37 -1.24 -10.20
C ASP A 256 16.24 -2.07 -9.25
N PHE A 257 16.37 -1.64 -7.99
CA PHE A 257 16.99 -2.45 -6.95
C PHE A 257 16.23 -3.75 -6.68
N PHE A 258 14.91 -3.71 -6.53
CA PHE A 258 14.11 -4.93 -6.37
C PHE A 258 14.17 -5.85 -7.59
N SER A 259 14.32 -5.29 -8.79
CA SER A 259 14.60 -6.08 -9.99
C SER A 259 15.93 -6.83 -9.86
N ALA A 260 17.01 -6.18 -9.43
CA ALA A 260 18.30 -6.82 -9.20
C ALA A 260 18.23 -7.90 -8.10
N LEU A 261 17.48 -7.66 -7.01
CA LEU A 261 17.24 -8.67 -5.97
C LEU A 261 16.56 -9.92 -6.54
N MET A 262 15.60 -9.78 -7.46
CA MET A 262 14.95 -10.92 -8.10
C MET A 262 15.86 -11.63 -9.11
N LYS A 263 16.64 -10.89 -9.91
CA LYS A 263 17.62 -11.47 -10.84
C LYS A 263 18.70 -12.29 -10.13
N ALA A 264 19.15 -11.80 -8.98
CA ALA A 264 20.09 -12.51 -8.10
C ALA A 264 19.52 -13.83 -7.53
N GLN A 265 18.21 -14.06 -7.69
CA GLN A 265 17.50 -15.24 -7.20
C GLN A 265 16.69 -15.88 -8.35
N PRO A 266 17.34 -16.58 -9.30
CA PRO A 266 16.71 -17.07 -10.53
C PRO A 266 15.48 -17.97 -10.31
N GLN A 267 15.37 -18.63 -9.15
CA GLN A 267 14.20 -19.40 -8.74
C GLN A 267 12.90 -18.56 -8.62
N PHE A 268 13.01 -17.23 -8.62
CA PHE A 268 11.87 -16.32 -8.65
C PHE A 268 11.50 -15.86 -10.06
N LEU A 269 12.30 -16.18 -11.09
CA LEU A 269 12.04 -15.73 -12.47
C LEU A 269 11.98 -16.88 -13.48
N ASN A 270 12.64 -18.01 -13.23
CA ASN A 270 12.89 -18.99 -14.30
C ASN A 270 11.97 -20.22 -14.30
N ASP A 271 11.21 -20.48 -13.23
CA ASP A 271 10.39 -21.68 -13.13
C ASP A 271 8.90 -21.45 -13.48
N TRP A 272 8.16 -22.53 -13.73
CA TRP A 272 6.73 -22.45 -14.00
C TRP A 272 5.94 -21.88 -12.81
N LYS A 273 6.46 -22.03 -11.58
CA LYS A 273 5.85 -21.42 -10.38
C LYS A 273 6.02 -19.90 -10.41
N ALA A 274 7.15 -19.38 -10.89
CA ALA A 274 7.42 -17.95 -11.04
C ALA A 274 6.43 -17.33 -12.03
N LYS A 275 6.07 -18.03 -13.11
CA LYS A 275 5.00 -17.59 -14.02
C LYS A 275 3.66 -17.43 -13.29
N LEU A 276 3.29 -18.39 -12.45
CA LEU A 276 2.06 -18.32 -11.67
C LEU A 276 2.11 -17.19 -10.63
N TRP A 277 3.20 -17.08 -9.88
CA TRP A 277 3.36 -16.05 -8.86
C TRP A 277 3.38 -14.64 -9.45
N SER A 278 4.11 -14.43 -10.55
CA SER A 278 4.17 -13.12 -11.23
C SER A 278 2.78 -12.66 -11.65
N ARG A 279 2.01 -13.54 -12.31
CA ARG A 279 0.62 -13.26 -12.71
C ARG A 279 -0.29 -13.02 -11.51
N PHE A 280 -0.13 -13.80 -10.45
CA PHE A 280 -0.92 -13.67 -9.23
C PHE A 280 -0.70 -12.31 -8.57
N PHE A 281 0.56 -11.88 -8.44
CA PHE A 281 0.88 -10.58 -7.86
C PHE A 281 0.44 -9.43 -8.77
N CYS A 282 0.65 -9.53 -10.08
CA CYS A 282 0.09 -8.55 -11.04
C CYS A 282 -1.43 -8.41 -10.84
N LEU A 283 -2.17 -9.51 -10.84
CA LEU A 283 -3.63 -9.48 -10.69
C LEU A 283 -4.04 -8.86 -9.36
N SER A 284 -3.39 -9.30 -8.28
CA SER A 284 -3.71 -8.84 -6.92
C SER A 284 -3.51 -7.33 -6.78
N VAL A 285 -2.41 -6.79 -7.33
CA VAL A 285 -2.14 -5.34 -7.32
C VAL A 285 -3.16 -4.59 -8.18
N TYR A 286 -3.38 -5.02 -9.42
CA TYR A 286 -4.25 -4.30 -10.35
C TYR A 286 -5.69 -4.27 -9.87
N VAL A 287 -6.22 -5.40 -9.39
CA VAL A 287 -7.58 -5.47 -8.85
C VAL A 287 -7.70 -4.62 -7.57
N THR A 288 -6.72 -4.71 -6.68
CA THR A 288 -6.75 -3.93 -5.42
C THR A 288 -6.73 -2.44 -5.69
N MET A 289 -5.91 -1.98 -6.64
CA MET A 289 -5.87 -0.59 -7.07
C MET A 289 -7.22 -0.18 -7.68
N TYR A 290 -7.68 -0.89 -8.71
CA TYR A 290 -8.90 -0.56 -9.45
C TYR A 290 -10.14 -0.50 -8.55
N LEU A 291 -10.30 -1.46 -7.64
CA LEU A 291 -11.42 -1.47 -6.68
C LEU A 291 -11.31 -0.33 -5.66
N ASN A 292 -10.12 -0.05 -5.16
CA ASN A 292 -9.88 0.99 -4.17
C ASN A 292 -10.11 2.39 -4.74
N ASP A 293 -9.73 2.60 -5.99
CA ASP A 293 -9.79 3.90 -6.66
C ASP A 293 -11.19 4.17 -7.20
N CYS A 294 -11.91 3.16 -7.70
CA CYS A 294 -13.33 3.29 -8.03
C CYS A 294 -14.21 3.64 -6.81
N GLN A 295 -13.81 3.26 -5.58
CA GLN A 295 -14.47 3.69 -4.35
C GLN A 295 -14.17 5.16 -3.98
N ARG A 296 -13.19 5.78 -4.63
CA ARG A 296 -12.68 7.13 -4.35
C ARG A 296 -12.64 7.98 -5.61
N THR A 297 -13.60 7.75 -6.50
CA THR A 297 -13.71 8.48 -7.76
C THR A 297 -13.70 10.00 -7.56
N ASP A 298 -14.34 10.50 -6.51
CA ASP A 298 -14.37 11.92 -6.16
C ASP A 298 -12.96 12.56 -6.05
N PHE A 299 -11.94 11.81 -5.64
CA PHE A 299 -10.56 12.31 -5.60
C PHE A 299 -10.03 12.58 -7.01
N TYR A 300 -10.16 11.59 -7.90
CA TYR A 300 -9.62 11.67 -9.27
C TYR A 300 -10.40 12.68 -10.10
N GLU A 301 -11.72 12.67 -10.01
CA GLU A 301 -12.57 13.67 -10.67
C GLU A 301 -12.28 15.08 -10.16
N GLY A 302 -12.00 15.23 -8.86
CA GLY A 302 -11.61 16.50 -8.25
C GLY A 302 -10.29 17.07 -8.78
N ILE A 303 -9.42 16.24 -9.36
CA ILE A 303 -8.20 16.66 -10.05
C ILE A 303 -8.31 16.56 -11.58
N GLY A 304 -9.53 16.45 -12.12
CA GLY A 304 -9.81 16.47 -13.55
C GLY A 304 -9.47 15.17 -14.29
N LEU A 305 -9.41 14.03 -13.58
CA LEU A 305 -9.14 12.72 -14.15
C LEU A 305 -10.41 11.85 -14.17
N ASN A 306 -10.55 11.04 -15.21
CA ASN A 306 -11.47 9.89 -15.18
C ASN A 306 -10.78 8.73 -14.45
N THR A 307 -11.34 8.28 -13.32
CA THR A 307 -10.76 7.22 -12.49
C THR A 307 -10.43 5.94 -13.26
N LYS A 308 -11.36 5.46 -14.10
CA LYS A 308 -11.20 4.17 -14.79
C LYS A 308 -10.20 4.24 -15.93
N GLU A 309 -10.16 5.36 -16.65
CA GLU A 309 -9.16 5.59 -17.70
C GLU A 309 -7.76 5.74 -17.10
N PHE A 310 -7.64 6.50 -16.01
CA PHE A 310 -6.41 6.63 -15.24
C PHE A 310 -5.91 5.27 -14.75
N ASP A 311 -6.76 4.47 -14.10
CA ASP A 311 -6.37 3.18 -13.57
C ASP A 311 -5.95 2.21 -14.66
N MET A 312 -6.68 2.15 -15.78
CA MET A 312 -6.33 1.29 -16.90
C MET A 312 -5.00 1.70 -17.53
N HIS A 313 -4.74 3.00 -17.68
CA HIS A 313 -3.45 3.49 -18.16
C HIS A 313 -2.30 3.03 -17.24
N VAL A 314 -2.45 3.23 -15.92
CA VAL A 314 -1.47 2.81 -14.92
C VAL A 314 -1.26 1.30 -14.95
N ILE A 315 -2.32 0.50 -15.04
CA ILE A 315 -2.25 -0.97 -15.12
C ILE A 315 -1.46 -1.40 -16.36
N ILE A 316 -1.78 -0.84 -17.53
CA ILE A 316 -1.13 -1.19 -18.80
C ILE A 316 0.36 -0.89 -18.74
N GLU A 317 0.74 0.33 -18.32
CA GLU A 317 2.14 0.74 -18.27
C GLU A 317 2.95 -0.02 -17.20
N THR A 318 2.33 -0.31 -16.05
CA THR A 318 2.92 -1.17 -15.03
C THR A 318 3.14 -2.59 -15.57
N ASN A 319 2.16 -3.14 -16.28
CA ASN A 319 2.25 -4.48 -16.85
C ASN A 319 3.33 -4.60 -17.95
N ARG A 320 3.45 -3.57 -18.80
CA ARG A 320 4.55 -3.47 -19.78
C ARG A 320 5.92 -3.39 -19.11
N THR A 321 6.02 -2.65 -18.01
CA THR A 321 7.27 -2.54 -17.24
C THR A 321 7.64 -3.87 -16.59
N THR A 322 6.68 -4.55 -15.95
CA THR A 322 6.93 -5.79 -15.23
C THR A 322 7.21 -6.96 -16.18
N ALA A 323 6.68 -6.93 -17.41
CA ALA A 323 6.98 -7.91 -18.46
C ALA A 323 8.47 -7.99 -18.82
N ARG A 324 9.25 -6.93 -18.53
CA ARG A 324 10.71 -6.93 -18.75
C ARG A 324 11.47 -7.86 -17.81
N ILE A 325 10.86 -8.27 -16.70
CA ILE A 325 11.50 -9.10 -15.67
C ILE A 325 10.70 -10.37 -15.42
N PHE A 326 9.38 -10.24 -15.27
CA PHE A 326 8.52 -11.37 -14.97
C PHE A 326 8.42 -12.32 -16.17
N PRO A 327 8.50 -13.64 -15.95
CA PRO A 327 8.44 -14.64 -17.02
C PRO A 327 7.08 -14.74 -17.71
N ALA A 328 6.03 -14.22 -17.06
CA ALA A 328 4.71 -14.10 -17.65
C ALA A 328 3.92 -13.00 -16.95
N VAL A 329 3.12 -12.26 -17.72
CA VAL A 329 2.21 -11.22 -17.22
C VAL A 329 0.78 -11.46 -17.72
N LEU A 330 -0.17 -10.68 -17.19
CA LEU A 330 -1.56 -10.73 -17.61
C LEU A 330 -1.73 -10.02 -18.96
N ASP A 331 -2.66 -10.48 -19.78
CA ASP A 331 -3.10 -9.78 -20.98
C ASP A 331 -4.08 -8.66 -20.61
N VAL A 332 -3.54 -7.56 -20.05
CA VAL A 332 -4.34 -6.45 -19.51
C VAL A 332 -4.89 -5.50 -20.58
N GLU A 333 -4.33 -5.54 -21.79
CA GLU A 333 -4.80 -4.76 -22.94
C GLU A 333 -6.01 -5.40 -23.62
N ASN A 334 -6.27 -6.68 -23.35
CA ASN A 334 -7.49 -7.35 -23.76
C ASN A 334 -8.73 -6.67 -23.15
N PRO A 335 -9.71 -6.22 -23.96
CA PRO A 335 -10.91 -5.57 -23.45
C PRO A 335 -11.68 -6.42 -22.43
N GLU A 336 -11.58 -7.75 -22.50
CA GLU A 336 -12.17 -8.65 -21.49
C GLU A 336 -11.58 -8.44 -20.09
N PHE A 337 -10.29 -8.10 -19.97
CA PHE A 337 -9.68 -7.85 -18.67
C PHE A 337 -10.36 -6.66 -17.97
N LYS A 338 -10.53 -5.54 -18.68
CA LYS A 338 -11.25 -4.37 -18.16
C LYS A 338 -12.72 -4.72 -17.83
N ARG A 339 -13.41 -5.47 -18.70
CA ARG A 339 -14.80 -5.89 -18.43
C ARG A 339 -14.91 -6.69 -17.13
N LYS A 340 -13.94 -7.56 -16.83
CA LYS A 340 -13.87 -8.30 -15.56
C LYS A 340 -13.65 -7.39 -14.37
N LEU A 341 -12.71 -6.44 -14.47
CA LEU A 341 -12.49 -5.43 -13.42
C LEU A 341 -13.76 -4.62 -13.13
N ASP A 342 -14.47 -4.18 -14.18
CA ASP A 342 -15.74 -3.46 -14.03
C ASP A 342 -16.81 -4.30 -13.31
N ARG A 343 -16.93 -5.60 -13.64
CA ARG A 343 -17.83 -6.51 -12.91
C ARG A 343 -17.42 -6.69 -11.45
N MET A 344 -16.12 -6.77 -11.16
CA MET A 344 -15.62 -6.85 -9.79
C MET A 344 -15.98 -5.59 -9.00
N VAL A 345 -15.95 -4.41 -9.63
CA VAL A 345 -16.42 -3.15 -9.00
C VAL A 345 -17.89 -3.27 -8.63
N ASP A 346 -18.75 -3.70 -9.56
CA ASP A 346 -20.20 -3.85 -9.28
C ASP A 346 -20.48 -4.83 -8.13
N ILE A 347 -19.76 -5.96 -8.10
CA ILE A 347 -19.88 -6.96 -7.04
C ILE A 347 -19.40 -6.40 -5.70
N ASN A 348 -18.27 -5.70 -5.70
CA ASN A 348 -17.67 -5.10 -4.51
C ASN A 348 -18.57 -4.00 -3.92
N THR A 349 -19.19 -3.17 -4.76
CA THR A 349 -20.18 -2.17 -4.33
C THR A 349 -21.37 -2.82 -3.65
N LYS A 350 -21.89 -3.94 -4.19
CA LYS A 350 -22.96 -4.72 -3.55
C LYS A 350 -22.51 -5.32 -2.21
N LEU A 351 -21.27 -5.81 -2.12
CA LEU A 351 -20.69 -6.35 -0.88
C LEU A 351 -20.60 -5.28 0.22
N ILE A 352 -20.21 -4.07 -0.13
CA ILE A 352 -20.17 -2.92 0.79
C ILE A 352 -21.58 -2.57 1.25
N ALA A 353 -22.54 -2.42 0.34
CA ALA A 353 -23.93 -2.11 0.68
C ALA A 353 -24.55 -3.14 1.64
N VAL A 354 -24.30 -4.45 1.43
CA VAL A 354 -24.74 -5.50 2.37
C VAL A 354 -24.01 -5.42 3.71
N SER A 355 -22.76 -4.97 3.72
CA SER A 355 -21.99 -4.79 4.96
C SER A 355 -22.55 -3.65 5.82
N GLU A 356 -22.97 -2.58 5.16
CA GLU A 356 -23.47 -1.34 5.76
C GLU A 356 -24.97 -1.36 6.10
N SER A 357 -25.74 -2.34 5.60
CA SER A 357 -27.16 -2.47 5.93
C SER A 357 -27.42 -2.65 7.43
N ASP A 358 -28.61 -2.33 7.94
CA ASP A 358 -28.96 -2.54 9.35
C ASP A 358 -29.43 -3.97 9.67
N GLU A 359 -29.17 -4.92 8.77
CA GLU A 359 -29.63 -6.31 8.91
C GLU A 359 -28.83 -7.10 9.95
N ILE A 360 -29.46 -8.15 10.49
CA ILE A 360 -28.78 -9.05 11.44
C ILE A 360 -27.58 -9.75 10.78
N PRO A 361 -26.48 -10.02 11.54
CA PRO A 361 -25.24 -10.57 10.97
C PRO A 361 -25.41 -11.86 10.16
N LEU A 362 -26.35 -12.73 10.57
CA LEU A 362 -26.65 -13.97 9.86
C LEU A 362 -27.17 -13.71 8.44
N VAL A 363 -28.12 -12.78 8.29
CA VAL A 363 -28.70 -12.40 7.00
C VAL A 363 -27.65 -11.74 6.12
N LYS A 364 -26.81 -10.86 6.69
CA LYS A 364 -25.67 -10.27 5.96
C LYS A 364 -24.75 -11.35 5.42
N ASN A 365 -24.40 -12.36 6.22
CA ASN A 365 -23.53 -13.44 5.78
C ASN A 365 -24.15 -14.25 4.63
N PHE A 366 -25.43 -14.61 4.72
CA PHE A 366 -26.12 -15.30 3.63
C PHE A 366 -26.16 -14.49 2.33
N LYS A 367 -26.35 -13.17 2.41
CA LYS A 367 -26.30 -12.27 1.25
C LYS A 367 -24.88 -12.08 0.69
N LYS A 368 -23.85 -12.11 1.55
CA LYS A 368 -22.45 -11.97 1.15
C LYS A 368 -21.89 -13.20 0.45
N ILE A 369 -22.27 -14.41 0.85
CA ILE A 369 -21.76 -15.66 0.26
C ILE A 369 -21.83 -15.68 -1.28
N PRO A 370 -22.99 -15.46 -1.93
CA PRO A 370 -23.05 -15.49 -3.40
C PRO A 370 -22.23 -14.36 -4.05
N LEU A 371 -22.14 -13.20 -3.41
CA LEU A 371 -21.33 -12.07 -3.91
C LEU A 371 -19.82 -12.35 -3.80
N ILE A 372 -19.37 -12.95 -2.68
CA ILE A 372 -17.98 -13.39 -2.50
C ILE A 372 -17.64 -14.47 -3.53
N ALA A 373 -18.54 -15.43 -3.74
CA ALA A 373 -18.36 -16.47 -4.74
C ALA A 373 -18.26 -15.88 -6.16
N ALA A 374 -19.09 -14.89 -6.50
CA ALA A 374 -19.03 -14.18 -7.77
C ALA A 374 -17.71 -13.41 -7.94
N LEU A 375 -17.25 -12.70 -6.90
CA LEU A 375 -15.97 -11.98 -6.92
C LEU A 375 -14.80 -12.95 -7.11
N ALA A 376 -14.79 -14.06 -6.37
CA ALA A 376 -13.78 -15.11 -6.51
C ALA A 376 -13.80 -15.75 -7.90
N SER A 377 -14.98 -15.92 -8.49
CA SER A 377 -15.15 -16.43 -9.85
C SER A 377 -14.56 -15.47 -10.89
N GLU A 378 -14.82 -14.17 -10.79
CA GLU A 378 -14.23 -13.18 -11.71
C GLU A 378 -12.71 -13.08 -11.52
N LEU A 379 -12.20 -13.17 -10.28
CA LEU A 379 -10.76 -13.19 -10.00
C LEU A 379 -10.09 -14.41 -10.65
N LEU A 380 -10.68 -15.59 -10.48
CA LEU A 380 -10.19 -16.81 -11.09
C LEU A 380 -10.27 -16.72 -12.63
N ALA A 381 -11.37 -16.19 -13.17
CA ALA A 381 -11.54 -16.03 -14.61
C ALA A 381 -10.51 -15.05 -15.21
N ALA A 382 -10.20 -13.95 -14.52
CA ALA A 382 -9.15 -13.01 -14.92
C ALA A 382 -7.77 -13.66 -14.82
N TYR A 383 -7.50 -14.40 -13.75
CA TYR A 383 -6.24 -15.12 -13.58
C TYR A 383 -6.03 -16.17 -14.67
N LEU A 384 -7.07 -16.90 -15.07
CA LEU A 384 -7.00 -17.98 -16.07
C LEU A 384 -6.99 -17.49 -17.53
N MET A 385 -7.10 -16.17 -17.78
CA MET A 385 -6.90 -15.62 -19.13
C MET A 385 -5.52 -16.03 -19.68
N LYS A 386 -5.43 -16.20 -21.01
CA LYS A 386 -4.18 -16.57 -21.67
C LYS A 386 -3.12 -15.52 -21.32
N PRO A 387 -2.01 -15.89 -20.67
CA PRO A 387 -0.97 -14.94 -20.30
C PRO A 387 -0.16 -14.50 -21.51
N ILE A 388 0.56 -13.40 -21.34
CA ILE A 388 1.63 -12.98 -22.24
C ILE A 388 2.93 -13.53 -21.64
N GLU A 389 3.61 -14.39 -22.40
CA GLU A 389 4.95 -14.88 -22.03
C GLU A 389 5.95 -13.74 -22.18
N SER A 390 6.83 -13.58 -21.19
CA SER A 390 7.74 -12.45 -21.10
C SER A 390 8.99 -12.83 -20.30
N GLY A 391 9.81 -11.88 -19.88
CA GLY A 391 10.98 -12.12 -19.03
C GLY A 391 12.14 -11.20 -19.34
N SER A 392 13.16 -11.22 -18.49
CA SER A 392 14.43 -10.55 -18.79
C SER A 392 15.12 -11.32 -19.90
N VAL A 393 14.89 -10.88 -21.13
CA VAL A 393 15.91 -11.00 -22.16
C VAL A 393 17.05 -10.12 -21.67
N ASP A 394 17.99 -10.70 -20.91
CA ASP A 394 19.37 -10.32 -21.12
C ASP A 394 19.56 -10.59 -22.61
N PHE A 395 19.56 -9.51 -23.40
CA PHE A 395 19.59 -9.60 -24.86
C PHE A 395 20.57 -10.70 -25.24
N ALA A 396 20.08 -11.79 -25.84
CA ALA A 396 20.97 -12.68 -26.57
C ALA A 396 21.66 -11.77 -27.59
N GLU A 397 22.94 -11.44 -27.35
CA GLU A 397 23.81 -10.52 -28.09
C GLU A 397 23.15 -9.95 -29.35
N PHE A 398 22.21 -9.02 -29.16
CA PHE A 398 21.55 -8.38 -30.30
C PHE A 398 22.38 -7.16 -30.58
N GLU A 399 23.40 -7.31 -31.44
CA GLU A 399 24.13 -6.17 -31.99
C GLU A 399 23.09 -5.21 -32.58
N PRO A 400 22.93 -4.00 -32.02
CA PRO A 400 21.99 -3.05 -32.57
C PRO A 400 22.62 -2.49 -33.84
N GLN A 401 22.21 -3.01 -35.00
CA GLN A 401 22.38 -2.27 -36.25
C GLN A 401 21.46 -1.05 -36.22
N LEU A 402 22.03 0.08 -35.79
CA LEU A 402 21.46 1.41 -36.00
C LEU A 402 21.23 1.61 -37.50
N THR A 403 19.98 1.54 -37.92
CA THR A 403 19.55 2.05 -39.23
C THR A 403 19.00 3.45 -38.99
N TYR A 404 19.66 4.44 -39.61
CA TYR A 404 19.35 5.86 -39.52
C TYR A 404 17.99 6.20 -40.13
#